data_AF-A0A8J3QNC1-F1
#
_entry.id   AF-A0A8J3QNC1-F1
#
_cell.length_a   1.000
_cell.length_b   1.000
_cell.length_c   1.000
_cell.angle_alpha   90.00
_cell.angle_beta   90.00
_cell.angle_gamma   90.00
#
_symmetry.space_group_name_H-M   'P 1'
#
loop_
_entity.id
_entity.type
_entity.pdbx_description
1 polymer ?
#
loop_
_entity_poly.entity_id
_entity_poly.type
_entity_poly.pdbx_seq_one_letter_code
_entity_poly.pdbx_strand_id
1 'polypeptide(L)'
;MVTAEQATELARPWALASLPASRGAVGLYEFELGFVVWPLPPPAPPRDGPPATIGAPRLVIDKETGEQSIWPSLSAEAIAERYRVERRAGQRFTAEVREVLSGAGWQPGRDVSAWVSQWLAKVYEEHPDAGRRLPMFPAARAALAEFGGLRFTQLSRVGYAGGGFRVEVWPDVGRVLVDLFAEFAADIRVPVFPFLWYEDGPSDAVVDENGRVFLLHPAGEFLVADSVDEAVTAFVRGPELRAVDDHGEVIGGQ
;
A
#
# COMPACT_ATOMS: atom_id res chain seq x y z
N MET A 1 -20.10 3.04 -18.46
CA MET A 1 -20.21 3.80 -17.20
C MET A 1 -21.64 3.74 -16.69
N VAL A 2 -21.79 3.52 -15.39
CA VAL A 2 -23.06 3.47 -14.67
C VAL A 2 -23.63 4.88 -14.51
N THR A 3 -24.91 5.06 -14.81
CA THR A 3 -25.65 6.32 -14.59
C THR A 3 -26.33 6.35 -13.20
N ALA A 4 -26.78 7.51 -12.74
CA ALA A 4 -27.51 7.64 -11.47
C ALA A 4 -28.79 6.76 -11.42
N GLU A 5 -29.49 6.64 -12.55
CA GLU A 5 -30.67 5.77 -12.69
C GLU A 5 -30.29 4.29 -12.56
N GLN A 6 -29.22 3.86 -13.26
CA GLN A 6 -28.71 2.50 -13.16
C GLN A 6 -28.21 2.18 -11.75
N ALA A 7 -27.52 3.11 -11.09
CA ALA A 7 -27.08 2.96 -9.70
C ALA A 7 -28.25 2.78 -8.74
N THR A 8 -29.35 3.51 -8.95
CA THR A 8 -30.59 3.36 -8.17
C THR A 8 -31.19 1.97 -8.34
N GLU A 9 -31.28 1.47 -9.57
CA GLU A 9 -31.82 0.13 -9.84
C GLU A 9 -30.90 -0.98 -9.29
N LEU A 10 -29.58 -0.84 -9.45
CA LEU A 10 -28.59 -1.77 -8.91
C LEU A 10 -28.63 -1.85 -7.38
N ALA A 11 -28.93 -0.74 -6.70
CA ALA A 11 -29.01 -0.68 -5.24
C ALA A 11 -30.36 -1.16 -4.66
N ARG A 12 -31.42 -1.22 -5.47
CA ARG A 12 -32.79 -1.55 -5.00
C ARG A 12 -32.87 -2.89 -4.25
N PRO A 13 -32.29 -4.01 -4.73
CA PRO A 13 -32.33 -5.28 -4.00
C PRO A 13 -31.62 -5.18 -2.64
N TRP A 14 -30.47 -4.52 -2.60
CA TRP A 14 -29.71 -4.29 -1.37
C TRP A 14 -30.47 -3.40 -0.38
N ALA A 15 -31.12 -2.35 -0.85
CA ALA A 15 -31.91 -1.43 -0.02
C ALA A 15 -33.14 -2.12 0.60
N LEU A 16 -33.81 -2.98 -0.16
CA LEU A 16 -34.92 -3.82 0.35
C LEU A 16 -34.44 -4.79 1.42
N ALA A 17 -33.27 -5.39 1.25
CA ALA A 17 -32.68 -6.29 2.24
C ALA A 17 -32.22 -5.53 3.51
N SER A 18 -31.62 -4.35 3.34
CA SER A 18 -31.05 -3.55 4.42
C SER A 18 -32.10 -2.82 5.26
N LEU A 19 -33.15 -2.30 4.60
CA LEU A 19 -34.27 -1.61 5.25
C LEU A 19 -35.56 -1.89 4.45
N PRO A 20 -36.30 -2.96 4.77
CA PRO A 20 -37.53 -3.31 4.05
C PRO A 20 -38.58 -2.17 4.01
N ALA A 21 -38.61 -1.35 5.07
CA ALA A 21 -39.50 -0.20 5.19
C ALA A 21 -39.26 0.86 4.10
N SER A 22 -38.06 0.93 3.51
CA SER A 22 -37.74 1.83 2.40
C SER A 22 -38.54 1.55 1.14
N ARG A 23 -39.09 0.33 1.00
CA ARG A 23 -39.73 -0.15 -0.24
C ARG A 23 -38.80 -0.01 -1.45
N GLY A 24 -37.49 -0.10 -1.23
CA GLY A 24 -36.46 0.05 -2.27
C GLY A 24 -36.16 1.50 -2.65
N ALA A 25 -36.70 2.48 -1.94
CA ALA A 25 -36.31 3.88 -2.10
C ALA A 25 -34.91 4.10 -1.53
N VAL A 26 -34.07 4.80 -2.29
CA VAL A 26 -32.69 5.08 -1.92
C VAL A 26 -32.35 6.55 -2.09
N GLY A 27 -31.47 7.03 -1.22
CA GLY A 27 -30.79 8.30 -1.37
C GLY A 27 -29.46 8.05 -2.08
N LEU A 28 -29.06 9.03 -2.88
CA LEU A 28 -27.91 8.92 -3.77
C LEU A 28 -27.01 10.13 -3.59
N TYR A 29 -25.71 9.89 -3.53
CA TYR A 29 -24.68 10.91 -3.65
C TYR A 29 -23.70 10.48 -4.74
N GLU A 30 -23.61 11.26 -5.81
CA GLU A 30 -22.71 11.01 -6.94
C GLU A 30 -21.36 11.69 -6.71
N PHE A 31 -20.29 11.00 -7.08
CA PHE A 31 -18.94 11.53 -7.13
C PHE A 31 -18.21 11.00 -8.37
N GLU A 32 -16.95 11.40 -8.57
CA GLU A 32 -16.23 11.15 -9.82
C GLU A 32 -15.95 9.66 -10.10
N LEU A 33 -15.83 8.83 -9.06
CA LEU A 33 -15.56 7.40 -9.20
C LEU A 33 -16.80 6.51 -9.03
N GLY A 34 -17.95 7.05 -8.62
CA GLY A 34 -19.09 6.20 -8.25
C GLY A 34 -20.27 6.91 -7.63
N PHE A 35 -21.08 6.11 -6.94
CA PHE A 35 -22.27 6.55 -6.23
C PHE A 35 -22.27 5.96 -4.82
N VAL A 36 -22.50 6.80 -3.81
CA VAL A 36 -22.82 6.35 -2.45
C VAL A 36 -24.34 6.29 -2.31
N VAL A 37 -24.85 5.15 -1.89
CA VAL A 37 -26.28 4.85 -1.80
C VAL A 37 -26.64 4.45 -0.37
N TRP A 38 -27.81 4.89 0.10
CA TRP A 38 -28.38 4.46 1.38
C TRP A 38 -29.90 4.27 1.25
N PRO A 39 -30.51 3.35 1.99
CA PRO A 39 -31.96 3.21 1.98
C PRO A 39 -32.62 4.43 2.63
N LEU A 40 -33.68 4.96 2.01
CA LEU A 40 -34.48 6.03 2.60
C LEU A 40 -35.61 5.43 3.42
N PRO A 41 -35.73 5.72 4.72
CA PRO A 41 -36.89 5.32 5.49
C PRO A 41 -38.14 6.03 4.96
N PRO A 42 -39.32 5.43 5.12
CA PRO A 42 -40.57 6.11 4.81
C PRO A 42 -40.71 7.35 5.70
N PRO A 43 -41.40 8.41 5.25
CA PRO A 43 -41.63 9.60 6.05
C PRO A 43 -42.31 9.19 7.37
N ALA A 44 -41.67 9.48 8.50
CA ALA A 44 -42.23 9.23 9.82
C ALA A 44 -42.74 10.56 10.41
N PRO A 45 -43.84 10.54 11.21
CA PRO A 45 -44.25 11.71 11.96
C PRO A 45 -43.13 12.15 12.93
N PRO A 46 -43.05 13.45 13.25
CA PRO A 46 -42.10 13.96 14.23
C PRO A 46 -42.22 13.16 15.54
N ARG A 47 -41.08 12.75 16.10
CA ARG A 47 -41.01 12.09 17.39
C ARG A 47 -40.04 12.86 18.28
N ASP A 48 -40.44 13.06 19.52
CA ASP A 48 -39.54 13.53 20.57
C ASP A 48 -38.71 12.34 21.06
N GLY A 49 -37.39 12.40 20.87
CA GLY A 49 -36.45 11.38 21.31
C GLY A 49 -35.33 11.10 20.30
N PRO A 50 -34.26 10.39 20.70
CA PRO A 50 -33.20 9.99 19.80
C PRO A 50 -33.76 9.08 18.69
N PRO A 51 -33.19 9.12 17.46
CA PRO A 51 -33.61 8.24 16.38
C PRO A 51 -33.48 6.77 16.81
N ALA A 52 -34.51 5.97 16.51
CA ALA A 52 -34.57 4.56 16.93
C ALA A 52 -33.54 3.66 16.22
N THR A 53 -32.86 4.16 15.19
CA THR A 53 -31.92 3.39 14.36
C THR A 53 -30.51 3.97 14.47
N ILE A 54 -29.59 3.15 15.00
CA ILE A 54 -28.14 3.40 14.93
C ILE A 54 -27.70 3.22 13.47
N GLY A 55 -26.77 4.06 13.00
CA GLY A 55 -26.48 4.27 11.57
C GLY A 55 -26.52 3.03 10.68
N ALA A 56 -27.20 3.12 9.53
CA ALA A 56 -27.34 2.04 8.56
C ALA A 56 -26.11 1.95 7.62
N PRO A 57 -25.73 0.73 7.18
CA PRO A 57 -24.65 0.56 6.20
C PRO A 57 -24.97 1.30 4.91
N ARG A 58 -23.92 1.68 4.19
CA ARG A 58 -24.01 2.33 2.88
C ARG A 58 -23.48 1.41 1.79
N LEU A 59 -23.95 1.62 0.57
CA LEU A 59 -23.45 0.93 -0.61
C LEU A 59 -22.65 1.91 -1.45
N VAL A 60 -21.50 1.49 -1.97
CA VAL A 60 -20.82 2.21 -3.05
C VAL A 60 -20.90 1.39 -4.32
N ILE A 61 -21.28 2.05 -5.42
CA ILE A 61 -21.31 1.47 -6.76
C ILE A 61 -20.23 2.17 -7.60
N ASP A 62 -19.25 1.39 -8.08
CA ASP A 62 -18.20 1.91 -8.97
C ASP A 62 -18.80 2.35 -10.31
N LYS A 63 -18.44 3.56 -10.77
CA LYS A 63 -19.03 4.16 -11.98
C LYS A 63 -18.55 3.49 -13.27
N GLU A 64 -17.36 2.91 -13.27
CA GLU A 64 -16.78 2.27 -14.45
C GLU A 64 -17.20 0.80 -14.53
N THR A 65 -17.11 0.08 -13.42
CA THR A 65 -17.30 -1.38 -13.37
C THR A 65 -18.71 -1.81 -12.95
N GLY A 66 -19.43 -0.97 -12.19
CA GLY A 66 -20.69 -1.33 -11.55
C GLY A 66 -20.54 -2.25 -10.34
N GLU A 67 -19.31 -2.50 -9.87
CA GLU A 67 -19.04 -3.29 -8.67
C GLU A 67 -19.66 -2.63 -7.43
N GLN A 68 -20.18 -3.46 -6.53
CA GLN A 68 -20.85 -3.03 -5.31
C GLN A 68 -20.00 -3.34 -4.08
N SER A 69 -19.81 -2.36 -3.19
CA SER A 69 -19.11 -2.54 -1.91
C SER A 69 -19.91 -1.95 -0.75
N ILE A 70 -19.87 -2.59 0.42
CA ILE A 70 -20.63 -2.18 1.61
C ILE A 70 -19.70 -1.41 2.56
N TRP A 71 -20.18 -0.27 3.04
CA TRP A 71 -19.42 0.70 3.82
C TRP A 71 -20.11 1.02 5.16
N PRO A 72 -19.34 1.42 6.19
CA PRO A 72 -19.88 1.82 7.47
C PRO A 72 -20.77 3.07 7.35
N SER A 73 -21.50 3.35 8.42
CA SER A 73 -22.49 4.42 8.52
C SER A 73 -21.87 5.82 8.68
N LEU A 74 -20.97 6.20 7.78
CA LEU A 74 -20.30 7.50 7.68
C LEU A 74 -21.06 8.43 6.73
N SER A 75 -20.70 9.73 6.65
CA SER A 75 -21.29 10.63 5.64
C SER A 75 -20.95 10.18 4.21
N ALA A 76 -21.73 10.64 3.23
CA ALA A 76 -21.52 10.21 1.84
C ALA A 76 -20.18 10.73 1.31
N GLU A 77 -19.85 11.96 1.67
CA GLU A 77 -18.56 12.58 1.39
C GLU A 77 -17.40 11.80 2.01
N ALA A 78 -17.50 11.39 3.28
CA ALA A 78 -16.46 10.62 3.94
C ALA A 78 -16.28 9.23 3.31
N ILE A 79 -17.35 8.61 2.83
CA ILE A 79 -17.27 7.34 2.09
C ILE A 79 -16.63 7.55 0.73
N ALA A 80 -17.01 8.60 -0.01
CA ALA A 80 -16.39 8.92 -1.29
C ALA A 80 -14.89 9.19 -1.13
N GLU A 81 -14.48 9.92 -0.09
CA GLU A 81 -13.07 10.16 0.27
C GLU A 81 -12.32 8.84 0.47
N ARG A 82 -12.85 7.95 1.31
CA ARG A 82 -12.21 6.65 1.59
C ARG A 82 -12.21 5.75 0.36
N TYR A 83 -13.27 5.76 -0.43
CA TYR A 83 -13.34 4.97 -1.66
C TYR A 83 -12.29 5.42 -2.67
N ARG A 84 -12.00 6.72 -2.81
CA ARG A 84 -10.87 7.20 -3.65
C ARG A 84 -9.55 6.60 -3.21
N VAL A 85 -9.31 6.61 -1.90
CA VAL A 85 -8.08 6.11 -1.30
C VAL A 85 -7.95 4.59 -1.51
N GLU A 86 -9.03 3.83 -1.30
CA GLU A 86 -9.03 2.37 -1.54
C GLU A 86 -8.93 2.02 -3.04
N ARG A 87 -9.62 2.75 -3.93
CA ARG A 87 -9.56 2.53 -5.37
C ARG A 87 -8.14 2.77 -5.91
N ARG A 88 -7.47 3.84 -5.47
CA ARG A 88 -6.06 4.11 -5.80
C ARG A 88 -5.14 3.00 -5.29
N ALA A 89 -5.35 2.52 -4.07
CA ALA A 89 -4.60 1.40 -3.55
C ALA A 89 -4.81 0.10 -4.34
N GLY A 90 -6.04 -0.17 -4.79
CA GLY A 90 -6.36 -1.31 -5.66
C GLY A 90 -5.76 -1.22 -7.07
N GLN A 91 -5.43 -0.01 -7.53
CA GLN A 91 -4.69 0.22 -8.77
C GLN A 91 -3.18 -0.02 -8.61
N ARG A 92 -2.63 0.26 -7.42
CA ARG A 92 -1.21 0.04 -7.10
C ARG A 92 -0.90 -1.42 -6.78
N PHE A 93 -1.78 -2.09 -6.05
CA PHE A 93 -1.55 -3.44 -5.53
C PHE A 93 -2.75 -4.35 -5.77
N THR A 94 -2.47 -5.58 -6.22
CA THR A 94 -3.48 -6.63 -6.35
C THR A 94 -4.12 -6.96 -4.99
N ALA A 95 -5.31 -7.57 -4.98
CA ALA A 95 -6.01 -7.90 -3.73
C ALA A 95 -5.17 -8.79 -2.79
N GLU A 96 -4.50 -9.80 -3.35
CA GLU A 96 -3.58 -10.69 -2.64
C GLU A 96 -2.41 -9.92 -1.99
N VAL A 97 -1.76 -9.01 -2.72
CA VAL A 97 -0.66 -8.20 -2.18
C VAL A 97 -1.17 -7.27 -1.08
N ARG A 98 -2.33 -6.64 -1.28
CA ARG A 98 -2.96 -5.79 -0.25
C ARG A 98 -3.29 -6.56 1.01
N GLU A 99 -3.73 -7.82 0.90
CA GLU A 99 -4.02 -8.65 2.05
C GLU A 99 -2.76 -8.88 2.91
N VAL A 100 -1.64 -9.25 2.29
CA VAL A 100 -0.35 -9.41 2.98
C VAL A 100 0.10 -8.11 3.63
N LEU A 101 0.10 -7.00 2.88
CA LEU A 101 0.51 -5.69 3.40
C LEU A 101 -0.41 -5.21 4.54
N SER A 102 -1.73 -5.38 4.40
CA SER A 102 -2.69 -5.00 5.44
C SER A 102 -2.53 -5.84 6.70
N GLY A 103 -2.25 -7.14 6.56
CA GLY A 103 -1.88 -8.02 7.66
C GLY A 103 -0.61 -7.57 8.39
N ALA A 104 0.31 -6.91 7.69
CA ALA A 104 1.51 -6.30 8.24
C ALA A 104 1.30 -4.89 8.82
N GLY A 105 0.08 -4.35 8.77
CA GLY A 105 -0.27 -3.02 9.28
C GLY A 105 -0.14 -1.89 8.26
N TRP A 106 0.02 -2.20 6.97
CA TRP A 106 -0.12 -1.19 5.92
C TRP A 106 -1.59 -0.82 5.73
N GLN A 107 -1.83 0.44 5.44
CA GLN A 107 -3.12 0.90 4.97
C GLN A 107 -2.88 2.03 3.96
N PRO A 108 -3.79 2.23 2.99
CA PRO A 108 -3.67 3.33 2.06
C PRO A 108 -3.56 4.69 2.79
N GLY A 109 -2.58 5.51 2.39
CA GLY A 109 -2.31 6.80 3.04
C GLY A 109 -1.56 6.72 4.37
N ARG A 110 -1.00 5.55 4.73
CA ARG A 110 -0.08 5.40 5.86
C ARG A 110 1.12 6.36 5.73
N ASP A 111 1.43 7.04 6.82
CA ASP A 111 2.59 7.94 6.92
C ASP A 111 3.25 7.78 8.29
N VAL A 112 4.47 7.23 8.30
CA VAL A 112 5.33 7.09 9.48
C VAL A 112 6.56 8.00 9.41
N SER A 113 6.51 9.11 8.68
CA SER A 113 7.63 10.06 8.51
C SER A 113 8.23 10.56 9.82
N ALA A 114 7.41 10.73 10.85
CA ALA A 114 7.88 11.15 12.18
C ALA A 114 8.79 10.08 12.82
N TRP A 115 8.46 8.81 12.65
CA TRP A 115 9.25 7.69 13.14
C TRP A 115 10.54 7.52 12.34
N VAL A 116 10.46 7.61 11.01
CA VAL A 116 11.63 7.61 10.11
C VAL A 116 12.60 8.71 10.49
N SER A 117 12.10 9.92 10.78
CA SER A 117 12.95 11.06 11.17
C SER A 117 13.69 10.82 12.49
N GLN A 118 13.05 10.20 13.47
CA GLN A 118 13.68 9.83 14.74
C GLN A 118 14.75 8.76 14.55
N TRP A 119 14.46 7.75 13.73
CA TRP A 119 15.44 6.72 13.40
C TRP A 119 16.65 7.29 12.65
N LEU A 120 16.45 8.15 11.65
CA LEU A 120 17.55 8.80 10.92
C LEU A 120 18.46 9.62 11.84
N ALA A 121 17.87 10.37 12.78
CA ALA A 121 18.65 11.14 13.74
C ALA A 121 19.59 10.22 14.54
N LYS A 122 19.08 9.07 14.99
CA LYS A 122 19.89 8.06 15.68
C LYS A 122 20.99 7.47 14.79
N VAL A 123 20.67 7.10 13.54
CA VAL A 123 21.65 6.56 12.59
C VAL A 123 22.79 7.54 12.34
N TYR A 124 22.49 8.83 12.17
CA TYR A 124 23.50 9.86 11.93
C TYR A 124 24.28 10.26 13.19
N GLU A 125 23.70 10.08 14.37
CA GLU A 125 24.44 10.22 15.64
C GLU A 125 25.44 9.06 15.82
N GLU A 126 25.04 7.82 15.53
CA GLU A 126 25.89 6.63 15.63
C GLU A 126 26.97 6.58 14.52
N HIS A 127 26.66 7.10 13.34
CA HIS A 127 27.54 7.13 12.18
C HIS A 127 27.62 8.56 11.61
N PRO A 128 28.50 9.42 12.14
CA PRO A 128 28.58 10.83 11.75
C PRO A 128 28.79 11.08 10.25
N ASP A 129 29.50 10.18 9.55
CA ASP A 129 29.73 10.27 8.11
C ASP A 129 28.58 9.71 7.25
N ALA A 130 27.63 8.97 7.85
CA ALA A 130 26.53 8.35 7.12
C ALA A 130 25.63 9.38 6.46
N GLY A 131 25.42 10.56 7.06
CA GLY A 131 24.62 11.61 6.43
C GLY A 131 25.17 12.12 5.10
N ARG A 132 26.51 12.10 4.95
CA ARG A 132 27.17 12.48 3.70
C ARG A 132 27.21 11.33 2.70
N ARG A 133 27.42 10.11 3.17
CA ARG A 133 27.62 8.92 2.33
C ARG A 133 26.31 8.25 1.89
N LEU A 134 25.27 8.36 2.72
CA LEU A 134 23.92 7.87 2.51
C LEU A 134 22.92 9.02 2.73
N PRO A 135 22.87 9.98 1.81
CA PRO A 135 21.94 11.09 1.92
C PRO A 135 20.49 10.61 1.76
N MET A 136 19.60 11.05 2.65
CA MET A 136 18.16 10.81 2.52
C MET A 136 17.56 11.72 1.42
N PHE A 137 16.98 11.11 0.38
CA PHE A 137 16.35 11.79 -0.76
C PHE A 137 14.82 11.52 -0.83
N PRO A 138 14.06 12.25 -1.68
CA PRO A 138 12.58 12.18 -1.68
C PRO A 138 12.00 10.79 -1.91
N ALA A 139 12.54 10.00 -2.85
CA ALA A 139 12.05 8.65 -3.13
C ALA A 139 12.19 7.71 -1.91
N ALA A 140 13.37 7.67 -1.28
CA ALA A 140 13.59 6.91 -0.05
C ALA A 140 12.70 7.37 1.11
N ARG A 141 12.52 8.68 1.27
CA ARG A 141 11.64 9.24 2.31
C ARG A 141 10.20 8.80 2.10
N ALA A 142 9.69 8.88 0.87
CA ALA A 142 8.33 8.46 0.54
C ALA A 142 8.15 6.96 0.78
N ALA A 143 9.10 6.13 0.34
CA ALA A 143 9.09 4.69 0.53
C ALA A 143 9.04 4.31 2.02
N LEU A 144 9.91 4.88 2.85
CA LEU A 144 9.95 4.60 4.28
C LEU A 144 8.78 5.22 5.04
N ALA A 145 8.27 6.38 4.62
CA ALA A 145 7.06 6.97 5.20
C ALA A 145 5.84 6.05 5.00
N GLU A 146 5.71 5.43 3.82
CA GLU A 146 4.59 4.56 3.52
C GLU A 146 4.77 3.14 4.08
N PHE A 147 5.94 2.53 3.87
CA PHE A 147 6.18 1.10 4.14
C PHE A 147 7.05 0.84 5.36
N GLY A 148 7.65 1.87 5.97
CA GLY A 148 8.62 1.67 7.03
C GLY A 148 8.05 0.96 8.26
N GLY A 149 8.78 -0.02 8.79
CA GLY A 149 8.37 -0.84 9.94
C GLY A 149 7.39 -1.97 9.63
N LEU A 150 7.01 -2.17 8.36
CA LEU A 150 6.21 -3.33 7.97
C LEU A 150 7.04 -4.61 8.07
N ARG A 151 6.42 -5.69 8.57
CA ARG A 151 7.01 -7.03 8.63
C ARG A 151 6.02 -8.02 8.03
N PHE A 152 6.45 -8.76 7.02
CA PHE A 152 5.62 -9.77 6.38
C PHE A 152 6.46 -10.96 5.90
N THR A 153 5.78 -12.05 5.60
CA THR A 153 6.39 -13.22 4.98
C THR A 153 5.93 -13.27 3.53
N GLN A 154 6.88 -13.48 2.62
CA GLN A 154 6.60 -13.75 1.22
C GLN A 154 5.60 -14.91 1.11
N LEU A 155 4.70 -14.83 0.14
CA LEU A 155 3.82 -15.92 -0.23
C LEU A 155 4.64 -17.11 -0.72
N SER A 156 4.37 -18.28 -0.15
CA SER A 156 4.99 -19.53 -0.61
C SER A 156 4.68 -19.77 -2.07
N ARG A 157 5.70 -20.14 -2.85
CA ARG A 157 5.50 -20.63 -4.20
C ARG A 157 4.73 -21.96 -4.12
N VAL A 158 3.72 -22.13 -4.98
CA VAL A 158 2.98 -23.39 -5.09
C VAL A 158 3.97 -24.55 -5.24
N GLY A 159 3.92 -25.52 -4.31
CA GLY A 159 4.80 -26.71 -4.32
C GLY A 159 6.06 -26.63 -3.44
N TYR A 160 6.31 -25.52 -2.73
CA TYR A 160 7.41 -25.42 -1.77
C TYR A 160 6.90 -25.55 -0.33
N ALA A 161 7.41 -26.53 0.42
CA ALA A 161 6.99 -26.84 1.78
C ALA A 161 7.57 -25.89 2.85
N GLY A 162 8.50 -25.01 2.47
CA GLY A 162 8.95 -23.89 3.30
C GLY A 162 8.01 -22.71 3.16
N GLY A 163 7.68 -22.04 4.27
CA GLY A 163 7.15 -20.67 4.19
C GLY A 163 8.04 -19.80 3.31
N GLY A 164 7.49 -18.77 2.67
CA GLY A 164 8.32 -17.80 1.96
C GLY A 164 9.31 -17.07 2.89
N PHE A 165 10.21 -16.28 2.32
CA PHE A 165 11.20 -15.51 3.06
C PHE A 165 10.57 -14.34 3.82
N ARG A 166 11.08 -14.04 5.01
CA ARG A 166 10.68 -12.86 5.76
C ARG A 166 11.25 -11.59 5.15
N VAL A 167 10.42 -10.55 5.17
CA VAL A 167 10.75 -9.19 4.75
C VAL A 167 10.48 -8.27 5.93
N GLU A 168 11.45 -7.42 6.25
CA GLU A 168 11.31 -6.41 7.30
C GLU A 168 11.76 -5.05 6.77
N VAL A 169 10.83 -4.10 6.62
CA VAL A 169 11.13 -2.76 6.11
C VAL A 169 11.69 -1.91 7.26
N TRP A 170 12.80 -1.21 7.00
CA TRP A 170 13.41 -0.27 7.96
C TRP A 170 12.35 0.73 8.49
N PRO A 171 12.43 1.23 9.73
CA PRO A 171 13.64 1.45 10.55
C PRO A 171 13.96 0.41 11.63
N ASP A 172 13.11 -0.58 11.86
CA ASP A 172 13.10 -1.33 13.13
C ASP A 172 14.10 -2.50 13.22
N VAL A 173 14.82 -2.79 12.14
CA VAL A 173 15.47 -4.09 11.95
C VAL A 173 16.76 -3.87 11.19
N GLY A 174 17.82 -4.53 11.67
CA GLY A 174 19.11 -4.53 11.00
C GLY A 174 20.10 -3.48 11.51
N ARG A 175 21.32 -3.58 10.99
CA ARG A 175 22.42 -2.62 11.20
C ARG A 175 22.61 -1.84 9.91
N VAL A 176 22.70 -0.51 9.97
CA VAL A 176 22.89 0.27 8.74
C VAL A 176 24.32 -0.01 8.25
N LEU A 177 24.44 -0.79 7.19
CA LEU A 177 25.72 -1.16 6.58
C LEU A 177 26.26 0.00 5.74
N VAL A 178 26.66 1.08 6.41
CA VAL A 178 27.04 2.35 5.77
C VAL A 178 28.07 2.15 4.65
N ASP A 179 29.10 1.35 4.91
CA ASP A 179 30.16 1.10 3.93
C ASP A 179 29.65 0.36 2.69
N LEU A 180 28.93 -0.75 2.89
CA LEU A 180 28.35 -1.55 1.80
C LEU A 180 27.45 -0.70 0.89
N PHE A 181 26.53 0.06 1.49
CA PHE A 181 25.58 0.85 0.72
C PHE A 181 26.25 2.02 0.00
N ALA A 182 27.27 2.64 0.62
CA ALA A 182 28.01 3.73 0.01
C ALA A 182 28.94 3.26 -1.11
N GLU A 183 29.52 2.08 -0.99
CA GLU A 183 30.29 1.43 -2.06
C GLU A 183 29.40 1.14 -3.27
N PHE A 184 28.26 0.47 -3.05
CA PHE A 184 27.30 0.21 -4.13
C PHE A 184 26.80 1.49 -4.81
N ALA A 185 26.48 2.53 -4.04
CA ALA A 185 26.09 3.84 -4.59
C ALA A 185 27.19 4.47 -5.45
N ALA A 186 28.46 4.28 -5.07
CA ALA A 186 29.61 4.78 -5.83
C ALA A 186 29.81 4.02 -7.13
N ASP A 187 29.58 2.70 -7.12
CA ASP A 187 29.67 1.85 -8.31
C ASP A 187 28.62 2.29 -9.34
N ILE A 188 27.34 2.28 -8.96
CA ILE A 188 26.24 2.65 -9.87
C ILE A 188 26.18 4.17 -10.15
N ARG A 189 26.96 4.98 -9.42
CA ARG A 189 27.01 6.46 -9.50
C ARG A 189 25.67 7.17 -9.26
N VAL A 190 24.81 6.56 -8.45
CA VAL A 190 23.50 7.08 -8.07
C VAL A 190 23.37 6.94 -6.55
N PRO A 191 22.92 7.99 -5.81
CA PRO A 191 22.67 7.87 -4.39
C PRO A 191 21.66 6.75 -4.09
N VAL A 192 21.97 5.91 -3.10
CA VAL A 192 21.06 4.89 -2.60
C VAL A 192 20.80 5.08 -1.11
N PHE A 193 19.70 4.51 -0.64
CA PHE A 193 19.33 4.53 0.76
C PHE A 193 18.76 3.16 1.18
N PRO A 194 19.06 2.65 2.39
CA PRO A 194 18.51 1.39 2.87
C PRO A 194 16.98 1.41 2.90
N PHE A 195 16.35 0.34 2.40
CA PHE A 195 14.91 0.23 2.30
C PHE A 195 14.33 -0.93 3.12
N LEU A 196 14.83 -2.15 2.95
CA LEU A 196 14.38 -3.32 3.75
C LEU A 196 15.47 -4.38 3.94
N TRP A 197 15.26 -5.26 4.90
CA TRP A 197 15.99 -6.51 5.08
C TRP A 197 15.18 -7.69 4.53
N TYR A 198 15.86 -8.65 3.91
CA TYR A 198 15.28 -9.82 3.29
C TYR A 198 15.99 -11.09 3.76
N GLU A 199 15.23 -12.10 4.20
CA GLU A 199 15.77 -13.30 4.85
C GLU A 199 16.64 -14.18 3.94
N ASP A 200 16.40 -14.17 2.63
CA ASP A 200 17.18 -14.97 1.68
C ASP A 200 18.62 -14.46 1.61
N GLY A 201 19.57 -15.37 1.85
CA GLY A 201 21.00 -15.05 1.88
C GLY A 201 21.40 -13.96 2.88
N PRO A 202 20.67 -13.79 3.99
CA PRO A 202 20.40 -12.47 4.62
C PRO A 202 20.88 -11.26 3.81
N SER A 203 19.96 -10.59 3.14
CA SER A 203 20.25 -9.52 2.20
C SER A 203 19.61 -8.20 2.62
N ASP A 204 20.21 -7.10 2.18
CA ASP A 204 19.65 -5.76 2.35
C ASP A 204 19.22 -5.23 0.98
N ALA A 205 18.03 -4.65 0.90
CA ALA A 205 17.59 -3.94 -0.28
C ALA A 205 17.75 -2.42 -0.08
N VAL A 206 18.22 -1.77 -1.13
CA VAL A 206 18.38 -0.32 -1.20
C VAL A 206 17.49 0.24 -2.30
N VAL A 207 17.00 1.46 -2.08
CA VAL A 207 16.30 2.24 -3.11
C VAL A 207 17.26 3.30 -3.63
N ASP A 208 17.27 3.57 -4.93
CA ASP A 208 18.03 4.67 -5.53
C ASP A 208 17.20 5.97 -5.63
N GLU A 209 17.82 7.08 -6.01
CA GLU A 209 17.13 8.38 -6.10
C GLU A 209 15.97 8.41 -7.12
N ASN A 210 16.00 7.50 -8.09
CA ASN A 210 14.96 7.36 -9.13
C ASN A 210 13.82 6.43 -8.68
N GLY A 211 13.96 5.76 -7.53
CA GLY A 211 12.98 4.83 -6.98
C GLY A 211 13.19 3.37 -7.41
N ARG A 212 14.27 3.05 -8.13
CA ARG A 212 14.63 1.65 -8.42
C ARG A 212 15.09 0.97 -7.14
N VAL A 213 14.78 -0.32 -7.01
CA VAL A 213 15.13 -1.09 -5.82
C VAL A 213 16.10 -2.21 -6.19
N PHE A 214 17.23 -2.26 -5.51
CA PHE A 214 18.27 -3.27 -5.66
C PHE A 214 18.36 -4.14 -4.42
N LEU A 215 18.63 -5.42 -4.60
CA LEU A 215 18.94 -6.37 -3.54
C LEU A 215 20.44 -6.63 -3.53
N LEU A 216 21.09 -6.34 -2.40
CA LEU A 216 22.50 -6.64 -2.15
C LEU A 216 22.57 -8.00 -1.43
N HIS A 217 22.79 -9.05 -2.22
CA HIS A 217 22.78 -10.44 -1.76
C HIS A 217 24.19 -11.03 -1.82
N PRO A 218 24.57 -12.03 -1.00
CA PRO A 218 25.91 -12.62 -1.05
C PRO A 218 26.31 -13.25 -2.39
N ALA A 219 25.34 -13.50 -3.27
CA ALA A 219 25.56 -14.03 -4.63
C ALA A 219 25.73 -12.93 -5.69
N GLY A 220 25.61 -11.65 -5.32
CA GLY A 220 25.72 -10.50 -6.21
C GLY A 220 24.63 -9.46 -5.97
N GLU A 221 24.65 -8.43 -6.79
CA GLU A 221 23.68 -7.35 -6.81
C GLU A 221 22.59 -7.62 -7.85
N PHE A 222 21.33 -7.36 -7.47
CA PHE A 222 20.18 -7.65 -8.32
C PHE A 222 19.21 -6.47 -8.37
N LEU A 223 18.77 -6.08 -9.55
CA LEU A 223 17.64 -5.17 -9.71
C LEU A 223 16.34 -5.94 -9.43
N VAL A 224 15.66 -5.56 -8.36
CA VAL A 224 14.36 -6.14 -7.99
C VAL A 224 13.28 -5.55 -8.88
N ALA A 225 13.19 -4.22 -8.93
CA ALA A 225 12.19 -3.52 -9.71
C ALA A 225 12.57 -2.06 -9.99
N ASP A 226 11.88 -1.47 -10.95
CA ASP A 226 12.12 -0.10 -11.41
C ASP A 226 11.34 0.95 -10.59
N SER A 227 10.52 0.49 -9.64
CA SER A 227 9.82 1.32 -8.67
C SER A 227 9.64 0.62 -7.33
N VAL A 228 9.39 1.41 -6.28
CA VAL A 228 9.13 0.89 -4.91
C VAL A 228 7.87 0.02 -4.86
N ASP A 229 6.80 0.38 -5.56
CA ASP A 229 5.54 -0.38 -5.56
C ASP A 229 5.72 -1.76 -6.21
N GLU A 230 6.44 -1.81 -7.34
CA GLU A 230 6.79 -3.06 -8.00
C GLU A 230 7.73 -3.89 -7.12
N ALA A 231 8.69 -3.26 -6.43
CA ALA A 231 9.60 -3.96 -5.52
C ALA A 231 8.84 -4.59 -4.33
N VAL A 232 7.95 -3.83 -3.68
CA VAL A 232 7.11 -4.36 -2.58
C VAL A 232 6.25 -5.52 -3.08
N THR A 233 5.67 -5.41 -4.27
CA THR A 233 4.93 -6.50 -4.91
C THR A 233 5.82 -7.72 -5.15
N ALA A 234 7.04 -7.51 -5.65
CA ALA A 234 8.02 -8.56 -5.87
C ALA A 234 8.41 -9.25 -4.56
N PHE A 235 8.67 -8.51 -3.48
CA PHE A 235 8.97 -9.10 -2.17
C PHE A 235 7.82 -9.88 -1.55
N VAL A 236 6.56 -9.48 -1.80
CA VAL A 236 5.39 -10.27 -1.36
C VAL A 236 5.31 -11.59 -2.12
N ARG A 237 5.69 -11.63 -3.40
CA ARG A 237 5.52 -12.81 -4.27
C ARG A 237 6.78 -13.68 -4.41
N GLY A 238 7.94 -13.12 -4.09
CA GLY A 238 9.26 -13.64 -4.42
C GLY A 238 9.85 -12.88 -5.59
N PRO A 239 10.93 -12.10 -5.39
CA PRO A 239 11.51 -11.28 -6.44
C PRO A 239 12.19 -12.15 -7.50
N GLU A 240 12.10 -11.74 -8.76
CA GLU A 240 12.95 -12.25 -9.82
C GLU A 240 14.29 -11.50 -9.77
N LEU A 241 15.36 -12.23 -9.43
CA LEU A 241 16.67 -11.63 -9.22
C LEU A 241 17.38 -11.41 -10.57
N ARG A 242 17.27 -10.18 -11.10
CA ARG A 242 17.94 -9.74 -12.33
C ARG A 242 19.32 -9.18 -11.99
N ALA A 243 20.39 -9.92 -12.29
CA ALA A 243 21.76 -9.50 -11.97
C ALA A 243 22.10 -8.17 -12.66
N VAL A 244 22.85 -7.30 -11.99
CA VAL A 244 23.28 -6.01 -12.56
C VAL A 244 24.79 -5.92 -12.68
N ASP A 245 25.26 -5.07 -13.58
CA ASP A 245 26.66 -4.68 -13.69
C ASP A 245 27.02 -3.53 -12.72
N ASP A 246 28.29 -3.11 -12.76
CA ASP A 246 28.81 -1.99 -11.96
C ASP A 246 28.14 -0.64 -12.29
N HIS A 247 27.22 -0.57 -13.26
CA HIS A 247 26.44 0.61 -13.59
C HIS A 247 24.97 0.50 -13.15
N GLY A 248 24.60 -0.61 -12.51
CA GLY A 248 23.24 -0.91 -12.10
C GLY A 248 22.35 -1.31 -13.28
N GLU A 249 22.93 -1.69 -14.41
CA GLU A 249 22.21 -2.12 -15.62
C GLU A 249 22.09 -3.64 -15.64
N VAL A 250 20.93 -4.16 -16.05
CA VAL A 250 20.64 -5.59 -16.01
C VAL A 250 21.53 -6.35 -17.00
N ILE A 251 22.27 -7.34 -16.50
CA ILE A 251 23.11 -8.23 -17.30
C ILE A 251 22.22 -9.29 -17.96
N GLY A 252 22.34 -9.42 -19.29
CA GLY A 252 21.69 -10.50 -20.04
C GLY A 252 20.18 -10.32 -20.26
N GLY A 253 19.65 -9.10 -20.07
CA GLY A 253 18.29 -8.76 -20.47
C GLY A 253 18.14 -8.69 -21.99
N GLN A 254 17.11 -9.37 -22.51
CA GLN A 254 16.54 -9.11 -23.85
C GLN A 254 15.44 -8.06 -23.75
#